data_AF-A0A8H8JUM9-F1
#
_entry.id   AF-A0A8H8JUM9-F1
#
_cell.length_a   1.000
_cell.length_b   1.000
_cell.length_c   1.000
_cell.angle_alpha   90.00
_cell.angle_beta   90.00
_cell.angle_gamma   90.00
#
_symmetry.space_group_name_H-M   'P 1'
#
loop_
_entity.id
_entity.type
_entity.pdbx_description
1 polymer ?
#
loop_
_entity_poly.entity_id
_entity_poly.type
_entity_poly.pdbx_seq_one_letter_code
_entity_poly.pdbx_strand_id
1 'polypeptide(L)'
;MIRLIRRPQQASELIQSVSGPSWAKNCQIRAQTTETAVFSSGRYDSKNPASPDTLYTLKVQQGKRYRLRLINASATASYMFSVAGHKLQVIEADGVLTQPLVVDQLEILASQRYSVILYADRKPDTYWINAPLTNVANMSTQALLVYENKPWRTPVDAFRTWTISDAVAGYWKHQHGHHHQRHRLRSLSAPRRASGLGSGLEQRNAQDIRSISGSAHEKRVDTASMGGVVLDESKLVVSDNPYHFGLLCEDPKSFVEVNLDFALNFDTGDWMINNSTYKSPAVPTLLQILTGYTNFSTSENTYKLEKNKCIQTTIGGQALNIDHPFHLHGHAFDVVQIGNQTMNLKNPPRRDVAGVNMEPVKIRFMTDNPGPWFLHCHIDWHLAEGLAIVFAEAPSDIPNVIHPDSAWKDLCRRYDALSPEMQ
;
A
#
# COMPACT_ATOMS: atom_id res chain seq x y z
N MET A 1 -3.74 5.94 -6.46
CA MET A 1 -3.79 5.81 -7.92
C MET A 1 -3.40 4.38 -8.28
N ILE A 2 -4.09 3.71 -9.21
CA ILE A 2 -3.69 2.36 -9.65
C ILE A 2 -3.00 2.47 -11.01
N ARG A 3 -1.74 2.05 -11.12
CA ARG A 3 -1.08 1.93 -12.42
C ARG A 3 -1.41 0.55 -13.00
N LEU A 4 -1.92 0.49 -14.24
CA LEU A 4 -1.82 -0.73 -15.06
C LEU A 4 -0.45 -0.72 -15.74
N ILE A 5 0.08 -1.79 -16.32
CA ILE A 5 1.19 -1.70 -17.30
C ILE A 5 0.94 -2.75 -18.36
N ARG A 6 0.87 -2.34 -19.64
CA ARG A 6 0.73 -3.26 -20.78
C ARG A 6 2.09 -3.56 -21.39
N ARG A 7 2.37 -4.83 -21.65
CA ARG A 7 3.45 -5.26 -22.53
C ARG A 7 2.84 -5.84 -23.81
N PRO A 8 3.09 -5.27 -25.01
CA PRO A 8 2.71 -5.93 -26.26
C PRO A 8 3.52 -7.23 -26.43
N GLN A 9 2.91 -8.25 -27.03
CA GLN A 9 3.58 -9.52 -27.36
C GLN A 9 4.62 -9.38 -28.49
N GLN A 10 4.69 -8.24 -29.16
CA GLN A 10 5.71 -7.87 -30.15
C GLN A 10 6.01 -6.38 -29.99
N ALA A 11 7.10 -6.04 -29.31
CA ALA A 11 7.72 -4.72 -29.44
C ALA A 11 9.03 -4.93 -30.17
N SER A 12 9.11 -4.46 -31.41
CA SER A 12 10.37 -4.34 -32.16
C SER A 12 11.36 -3.51 -31.35
N GLU A 13 12.59 -4.00 -31.25
CA GLU A 13 13.68 -3.42 -30.49
C GLU A 13 14.07 -2.04 -31.04
N LEU A 14 13.73 -0.97 -30.31
CA LEU A 14 14.29 0.36 -30.55
C LEU A 14 15.48 0.54 -29.61
N ILE A 15 16.68 0.28 -30.16
CA ILE A 15 17.97 0.52 -29.51
C ILE A 15 18.32 1.99 -29.73
N GLN A 16 18.20 2.83 -28.70
CA GLN A 16 18.86 4.14 -28.70
C GLN A 16 20.27 3.99 -28.14
N SER A 17 21.28 4.19 -28.98
CA SER A 17 22.69 4.26 -28.56
C SER A 17 22.95 5.60 -27.88
N VAL A 18 23.35 5.59 -26.61
CA VAL A 18 23.88 6.78 -25.94
C VAL A 18 25.40 6.82 -26.14
N SER A 19 25.94 7.93 -26.64
CA SER A 19 27.38 8.13 -26.79
C SER A 19 28.03 8.39 -25.42
N GLY A 20 28.87 7.45 -24.95
CA GLY A 20 29.62 7.56 -23.69
C GLY A 20 30.77 6.52 -23.58
N PRO A 21 31.61 6.60 -22.54
CA PRO A 21 32.78 5.73 -22.35
C PRO A 21 32.42 4.24 -22.29
N SER A 22 33.35 3.34 -22.61
CA SER A 22 33.09 1.90 -22.81
C SER A 22 32.40 1.18 -21.65
N TRP A 23 32.55 1.65 -20.41
CA TRP A 23 31.87 1.08 -19.24
C TRP A 23 30.37 1.41 -19.19
N ALA A 24 29.91 2.49 -19.83
CA ALA A 24 28.50 2.85 -19.95
C ALA A 24 27.75 2.01 -21.01
N LYS A 25 28.47 1.29 -21.88
CA LYS A 25 27.87 0.45 -22.95
C LYS A 25 27.22 -0.84 -22.43
N ASN A 26 27.51 -1.25 -21.19
CA ASN A 26 26.96 -2.47 -20.59
C ASN A 26 25.73 -2.24 -19.70
N CYS A 27 25.27 -1.00 -19.54
CA CYS A 27 24.04 -0.67 -18.82
C CYS A 27 22.92 -0.35 -19.83
N GLN A 28 22.44 -1.38 -20.54
CA GLN A 28 21.25 -1.24 -21.38
C GLN A 28 20.00 -1.23 -20.48
N ILE A 29 19.61 -0.05 -19.99
CA ILE A 29 18.25 0.13 -19.49
C ILE A 29 17.31 0.05 -20.69
N ARG A 30 16.63 -1.09 -20.83
CA ARG A 30 15.51 -1.23 -21.78
C ARG A 30 14.43 -0.23 -21.37
N ALA A 31 14.39 0.92 -22.03
CA ALA A 31 13.27 1.84 -21.94
C ALA A 31 12.03 1.14 -22.52
N GLN A 32 11.23 0.51 -21.66
CA GLN A 32 9.87 0.14 -22.02
C GLN A 32 9.06 1.44 -22.02
N THR A 33 8.55 1.82 -23.18
CA THR A 33 7.47 2.80 -23.29
C THR A 33 6.25 2.23 -22.58
N THR A 34 6.21 2.42 -21.26
CA THR A 34 5.09 2.05 -20.40
C THR A 34 4.15 3.24 -20.35
N GLU A 35 3.32 3.39 -21.38
CA GLU A 35 2.11 4.20 -21.22
C GLU A 35 1.26 3.53 -20.18
N THR A 36 1.10 4.15 -19.01
CA THR A 36 0.04 3.74 -18.07
C THR A 36 -0.05 4.61 -16.84
N ALA A 37 -1.21 5.21 -16.65
CA ALA A 37 -1.78 5.60 -15.36
C ALA A 37 -3.27 5.29 -15.48
N VAL A 38 -3.82 4.51 -14.55
CA VAL A 38 -5.26 4.36 -14.44
C VAL A 38 -5.65 5.21 -13.25
N PHE A 39 -6.57 6.15 -13.48
CA PHE A 39 -7.07 7.09 -12.48
C PHE A 39 -6.24 8.37 -12.22
N SER A 40 -5.37 8.82 -13.13
CA SER A 40 -5.04 10.26 -13.19
C SER A 40 -6.19 11.10 -13.78
N SER A 41 -7.15 10.43 -14.42
CA SER A 41 -8.36 11.01 -15.04
C SER A 41 -9.62 10.16 -14.73
N GLY A 42 -9.87 9.91 -13.44
CA GLY A 42 -10.98 9.09 -12.95
C GLY A 42 -12.13 9.91 -12.35
N ARG A 43 -13.31 9.28 -12.24
CA ARG A 43 -14.48 9.82 -11.53
C ARG A 43 -14.19 9.96 -10.03
N TYR A 44 -14.59 11.07 -9.42
CA TYR A 44 -14.43 11.34 -7.97
C TYR A 44 -15.78 11.37 -7.21
N ASP A 45 -16.89 11.63 -7.91
CA ASP A 45 -18.23 11.74 -7.29
C ASP A 45 -19.33 11.23 -8.25
N SER A 46 -20.37 10.64 -7.66
CA SER A 46 -21.68 10.42 -8.26
C SER A 46 -22.32 11.68 -8.86
N LYS A 47 -22.10 12.86 -8.25
CA LYS A 47 -22.73 14.15 -8.60
C LYS A 47 -22.08 14.90 -9.75
N ASN A 48 -20.88 14.50 -10.19
CA ASN A 48 -20.19 15.12 -11.32
C ASN A 48 -19.77 14.01 -12.31
N PRO A 49 -20.58 13.69 -13.32
CA PRO A 49 -20.28 12.60 -14.24
C PRO A 49 -18.98 12.92 -14.99
N ALA A 50 -17.98 12.06 -14.88
CA ALA A 50 -16.83 12.11 -15.76
C ALA A 50 -17.34 12.05 -17.20
N SER A 51 -16.93 12.99 -18.04
CA SER A 51 -17.10 12.80 -19.49
C SER A 51 -16.35 11.51 -19.84
N PRO A 52 -16.99 10.52 -20.48
CA PRO A 52 -16.29 9.30 -20.84
C PRO A 52 -15.06 9.54 -21.74
N ASP A 53 -15.03 10.68 -22.44
CA ASP A 53 -13.88 11.14 -23.23
C ASP A 53 -12.63 11.46 -22.38
N THR A 54 -12.79 11.52 -21.06
CA THR A 54 -11.70 11.79 -20.10
C THR A 54 -11.20 10.53 -19.38
N LEU A 55 -11.89 9.40 -19.53
CA LEU A 55 -11.51 8.16 -18.84
C LEU A 55 -10.36 7.45 -19.56
N TYR A 56 -9.47 6.85 -18.76
CA TYR A 56 -8.46 5.95 -19.31
C TYR A 56 -9.12 4.79 -20.05
N THR A 57 -8.61 4.48 -21.24
CA THR A 57 -9.10 3.40 -22.09
C THR A 57 -8.01 2.38 -22.37
N LEU A 58 -8.22 1.14 -21.92
CA LEU A 58 -7.41 -0.03 -22.26
C LEU A 58 -7.97 -0.68 -23.53
N LYS A 59 -7.32 -0.47 -24.67
CA LYS A 59 -7.67 -1.15 -25.92
C LYS A 59 -7.16 -2.59 -25.95
N VAL A 60 -8.01 -3.55 -26.31
CA VAL A 60 -7.68 -4.97 -26.41
C VAL A 60 -8.15 -5.59 -27.73
N GLN A 61 -7.46 -6.63 -28.18
CA GLN A 61 -7.81 -7.44 -29.34
C GLN A 61 -8.46 -8.73 -28.88
N GLN A 62 -9.57 -9.10 -29.50
CA GLN A 62 -10.25 -10.35 -29.19
C GLN A 62 -9.32 -11.54 -29.41
N GLY A 63 -9.36 -12.52 -28.51
CA GLY A 63 -8.54 -13.73 -28.52
C GLY A 63 -7.11 -13.55 -28.01
N LYS A 64 -6.69 -12.33 -27.63
CA LYS A 64 -5.37 -12.10 -27.03
C LYS A 64 -5.42 -12.20 -25.50
N ARG A 65 -4.23 -12.35 -24.91
CA ARG A 65 -4.02 -12.34 -23.46
C ARG A 65 -3.15 -11.16 -23.08
N TYR A 66 -3.47 -10.52 -21.96
CA TYR A 66 -2.79 -9.32 -21.48
C TYR A 66 -2.28 -9.55 -20.08
N ARG A 67 -0.97 -9.40 -19.87
CA ARG A 67 -0.41 -9.24 -18.52
C ARG A 67 -0.59 -7.80 -18.09
N LEU A 68 -1.47 -7.59 -17.13
CA LEU A 68 -1.78 -6.32 -16.51
C LEU A 68 -0.99 -6.25 -15.19
N ARG A 69 -0.09 -5.27 -15.04
CA ARG A 69 0.57 -5.00 -13.77
C ARG A 69 -0.19 -3.93 -13.00
N LEU A 70 -0.92 -4.32 -11.97
CA LEU A 70 -1.64 -3.45 -11.05
C LEU A 70 -0.68 -2.94 -9.99
N ILE A 71 -0.63 -1.63 -9.76
CA ILE A 71 0.22 -0.99 -8.74
C ILE A 71 -0.63 0.01 -7.99
N ASN A 72 -0.88 -0.20 -6.70
CA ASN A 72 -1.55 0.79 -5.88
C ASN A 72 -0.53 1.78 -5.31
N ALA A 73 -0.32 2.89 -6.01
CA ALA A 73 0.54 4.00 -5.58
C ALA A 73 -0.28 5.08 -4.84
N SER A 74 -1.32 4.70 -4.10
CA SER A 74 -2.04 5.64 -3.24
C SER A 74 -1.30 5.85 -1.92
N ALA A 75 -1.51 7.03 -1.32
CA ALA A 75 -1.09 7.29 0.06
C ALA A 75 -1.99 6.60 1.11
N THR A 76 -3.08 5.94 0.69
CA THR A 76 -4.19 5.58 1.60
C THR A 76 -5.10 4.50 1.06
N ALA A 77 -5.57 4.70 -0.16
CA ALA A 77 -6.80 4.11 -0.63
C ALA A 77 -6.55 2.65 -0.97
N SER A 78 -7.37 1.78 -0.43
CA SER A 78 -7.48 0.39 -0.86
C SER A 78 -8.57 0.28 -1.91
N TYR A 79 -8.42 -0.60 -2.89
CA TYR A 79 -9.34 -0.71 -4.00
C TYR A 79 -9.76 -2.16 -4.24
N MET A 80 -11.04 -2.39 -4.54
CA MET A 80 -11.51 -3.66 -5.06
C MET A 80 -11.46 -3.65 -6.59
N PHE A 81 -10.38 -4.15 -7.18
CA PHE A 81 -10.17 -4.14 -8.62
C PHE A 81 -10.94 -5.27 -9.32
N SER A 82 -11.66 -4.93 -10.39
CA SER A 82 -12.34 -5.91 -11.26
C SER A 82 -12.47 -5.39 -12.69
N VAL A 83 -12.67 -6.30 -13.64
CA VAL A 83 -13.02 -5.96 -15.02
C VAL A 83 -14.33 -6.66 -15.38
N ALA A 84 -15.36 -5.88 -15.70
CA ALA A 84 -16.70 -6.40 -15.94
C ALA A 84 -16.70 -7.52 -17.00
N GLY A 85 -17.30 -8.65 -16.65
CA GLY A 85 -17.37 -9.84 -17.52
C GLY A 85 -16.05 -10.59 -17.71
N HIS A 86 -14.93 -10.18 -17.13
CA HIS A 86 -13.63 -10.82 -17.33
C HIS A 86 -13.11 -11.44 -16.03
N LYS A 87 -12.55 -12.64 -16.12
CA LYS A 87 -11.77 -13.22 -15.03
C LYS A 87 -10.35 -12.71 -15.07
N LEU A 88 -9.72 -12.66 -13.90
CA LEU A 88 -8.34 -12.27 -13.69
C LEU A 88 -7.56 -13.48 -13.18
N GLN A 89 -6.50 -13.87 -13.88
CA GLN A 89 -5.60 -14.91 -13.40
C GLN A 89 -4.38 -14.25 -12.75
N VAL A 90 -4.34 -14.21 -11.42
CA VAL A 90 -3.23 -13.69 -10.63
C VAL A 90 -2.00 -14.58 -10.82
N ILE A 91 -0.86 -13.98 -11.14
CA ILE A 91 0.41 -14.69 -11.42
C ILE A 91 1.62 -14.07 -10.69
N GLU A 92 1.43 -12.95 -9.98
CA GLU A 92 2.48 -12.27 -9.23
C GLU A 92 1.84 -11.41 -8.14
N ALA A 93 2.43 -11.39 -6.95
CA ALA A 93 2.10 -10.49 -5.85
C ALA A 93 3.39 -9.81 -5.38
N ASP A 94 3.41 -8.47 -5.36
CA ASP A 94 4.53 -7.63 -4.90
C ASP A 94 5.91 -7.93 -5.53
N GLY A 95 5.94 -8.54 -6.72
CA GLY A 95 7.19 -8.91 -7.40
C GLY A 95 7.58 -10.39 -7.24
N VAL A 96 6.82 -11.15 -6.45
CA VAL A 96 6.98 -12.60 -6.30
C VAL A 96 6.00 -13.31 -7.23
N LEU A 97 6.50 -14.20 -8.09
CA LEU A 97 5.67 -14.99 -8.98
C LEU A 97 4.85 -16.03 -8.21
N THR A 98 3.58 -16.17 -8.57
CA THR A 98 2.65 -17.09 -7.91
C THR A 98 2.15 -18.15 -8.89
N GLN A 99 1.77 -19.32 -8.37
CA GLN A 99 0.94 -20.24 -9.10
C GLN A 99 -0.32 -19.51 -9.57
N PRO A 100 -0.79 -19.74 -10.80
CA PRO A 100 -1.92 -19.00 -11.34
C PRO A 100 -3.19 -19.22 -10.53
N LEU A 101 -3.77 -18.15 -9.98
CA LEU A 101 -5.03 -18.19 -9.23
C LEU A 101 -6.09 -17.35 -9.96
N VAL A 102 -7.19 -17.99 -10.37
CA VAL A 102 -8.26 -17.33 -11.14
C VAL A 102 -9.32 -16.75 -10.20
N VAL A 103 -9.55 -15.45 -10.32
CA VAL A 103 -10.51 -14.68 -9.51
C VAL A 103 -11.35 -13.78 -10.41
N ASP A 104 -12.48 -13.32 -9.90
CA ASP A 104 -13.31 -12.31 -10.58
C ASP A 104 -12.93 -10.89 -10.13
N GLN A 105 -12.42 -10.74 -8.92
CA GLN A 105 -11.97 -9.47 -8.35
C GLN A 105 -10.88 -9.68 -7.30
N LEU A 106 -10.07 -8.65 -7.06
CA LEU A 106 -9.04 -8.67 -6.03
C LEU A 106 -8.99 -7.32 -5.31
N GLU A 107 -8.82 -7.37 -3.99
CA GLU A 107 -8.49 -6.18 -3.22
C GLU A 107 -7.00 -5.89 -3.33
N ILE A 108 -6.65 -4.61 -3.52
CA ILE A 108 -5.27 -4.14 -3.59
C ILE A 108 -5.10 -2.97 -2.61
N LEU A 109 -4.35 -3.21 -1.54
CA LEU A 109 -4.06 -2.22 -0.50
C LEU A 109 -2.98 -1.24 -0.94
N ALA A 110 -2.82 -0.12 -0.23
CA ALA A 110 -1.79 0.86 -0.53
C ALA A 110 -0.40 0.18 -0.60
N SER A 111 0.37 0.51 -1.64
CA SER A 111 1.70 -0.06 -1.96
C SER A 111 1.74 -1.50 -2.46
N GLN A 112 0.63 -2.23 -2.46
CA GLN A 112 0.59 -3.57 -3.07
C GLN A 112 0.63 -3.50 -4.60
N ARG A 113 1.12 -4.58 -5.21
CA ARG A 113 1.18 -4.82 -6.66
C ARG A 113 0.71 -6.24 -6.96
N TYR A 114 0.01 -6.39 -8.08
CA TYR A 114 -0.34 -7.70 -8.63
C TYR A 114 -0.09 -7.72 -10.14
N SER A 115 0.44 -8.82 -10.68
CA SER A 115 0.26 -9.10 -12.11
C SER A 115 -0.91 -10.06 -12.29
N VAL A 116 -1.82 -9.71 -13.19
CA VAL A 116 -2.92 -10.57 -13.62
C VAL A 116 -2.89 -10.80 -15.13
N ILE A 117 -3.24 -11.99 -15.56
CA ILE A 117 -3.56 -12.27 -16.96
C ILE A 117 -5.05 -12.03 -17.17
N LEU A 118 -5.38 -11.10 -18.06
CA LEU A 118 -6.71 -10.89 -18.60
C LEU A 118 -6.81 -11.53 -19.98
N TYR A 119 -7.81 -12.38 -20.17
CA TYR A 119 -8.14 -13.01 -21.44
C TYR A 119 -9.19 -12.17 -22.15
N ALA A 120 -8.88 -11.65 -23.34
CA ALA A 120 -9.83 -10.87 -24.14
C ALA A 120 -10.73 -11.80 -24.96
N ASP A 121 -11.46 -12.69 -24.27
CA ASP A 121 -12.26 -13.77 -24.84
C ASP A 121 -13.77 -13.47 -24.88
N ARG A 122 -14.16 -12.26 -24.48
CA ARG A 122 -15.56 -11.82 -24.47
C ARG A 122 -15.99 -11.29 -25.83
N LYS A 123 -17.31 -11.10 -25.97
CA LYS A 123 -17.90 -10.46 -27.14
C LYS A 123 -17.28 -9.06 -27.30
N PRO A 124 -16.81 -8.66 -28.50
CA PRO A 124 -16.24 -7.34 -28.67
C PRO A 124 -17.21 -6.22 -28.29
N ASP A 125 -16.86 -5.48 -27.24
CA ASP A 125 -17.66 -4.40 -26.65
C ASP A 125 -16.76 -3.48 -25.80
N THR A 126 -17.38 -2.51 -25.11
CA THR A 126 -16.77 -1.73 -24.04
C THR A 126 -17.20 -2.28 -22.67
N TYR A 127 -16.25 -2.48 -21.76
CA TYR A 127 -16.47 -2.99 -20.42
C TYR A 127 -15.90 -2.03 -19.38
N TRP A 128 -16.54 -1.95 -18.20
CA TRP A 128 -15.99 -1.22 -17.07
C TRP A 128 -14.78 -1.93 -16.47
N ILE A 129 -13.71 -1.19 -16.26
CA ILE A 129 -12.69 -1.49 -15.26
C ILE A 129 -13.12 -0.75 -13.98
N ASN A 130 -13.40 -1.49 -12.92
CA ASN A 130 -13.89 -0.94 -11.66
C ASN A 130 -12.82 -1.04 -10.57
N ALA A 131 -12.70 0.01 -9.78
CA ALA A 131 -11.89 0.06 -8.57
C ALA A 131 -12.59 0.96 -7.52
N PRO A 132 -13.72 0.52 -6.93
CA PRO A 132 -14.28 1.15 -5.74
C PRO A 132 -13.27 1.14 -4.59
N LEU A 133 -13.27 2.21 -3.80
CA LEU A 133 -12.41 2.32 -2.63
C LEU A 133 -13.03 1.50 -1.50
N THR A 134 -12.27 0.61 -0.88
CA THR A 134 -12.78 -0.29 0.17
C THR A 134 -12.69 0.31 1.57
N ASN A 135 -11.82 1.30 1.76
CA ASN A 135 -11.62 1.99 3.04
C ASN A 135 -12.14 3.45 3.06
N VAL A 136 -12.82 3.90 2.00
CA VAL A 136 -13.44 5.25 1.92
C VAL A 136 -14.87 5.14 1.38
N ALA A 137 -15.84 5.70 2.13
CA ALA A 137 -17.27 5.57 1.85
C ALA A 137 -17.66 6.10 0.47
N ASN A 138 -18.43 5.32 -0.28
CA ASN A 138 -19.14 5.76 -1.49
C ASN A 138 -18.24 6.37 -2.58
N MET A 139 -16.95 6.04 -2.56
CA MET A 139 -15.99 6.50 -3.57
C MET A 139 -15.62 5.37 -4.52
N SER A 140 -15.42 5.71 -5.79
CA SER A 140 -15.03 4.73 -6.79
C SER A 140 -14.28 5.35 -7.94
N THR A 141 -13.34 4.58 -8.48
CA THR A 141 -12.59 4.94 -9.66
C THR A 141 -12.90 3.96 -10.78
N GLN A 142 -13.06 4.48 -12.00
CA GLN A 142 -13.44 3.70 -13.18
C GLN A 142 -12.58 4.05 -14.39
N ALA A 143 -12.42 3.05 -15.24
CA ALA A 143 -11.79 3.14 -16.54
C ALA A 143 -12.49 2.20 -17.54
N LEU A 144 -12.09 2.24 -18.80
CA LEU A 144 -12.72 1.48 -19.87
C LEU A 144 -11.76 0.40 -20.38
N LEU A 145 -12.28 -0.80 -20.62
CA LEU A 145 -11.68 -1.80 -21.49
C LEU A 145 -12.46 -1.80 -22.80
N VAL A 146 -11.79 -1.53 -23.92
CA VAL A 146 -12.43 -1.41 -25.24
C VAL A 146 -11.85 -2.46 -26.18
N TYR A 147 -12.69 -3.35 -26.70
CA TYR A 147 -12.28 -4.22 -27.79
C TYR A 147 -12.08 -3.42 -29.09
N GLU A 148 -10.96 -3.62 -29.77
CA GLU A 148 -10.61 -2.96 -31.02
C GLU A 148 -11.65 -3.25 -32.14
N ASN A 149 -11.74 -2.34 -33.12
CA ASN A 149 -12.63 -2.42 -34.30
C ASN A 149 -14.14 -2.21 -34.03
N LYS A 150 -14.51 -1.63 -32.89
CA LYS A 150 -15.85 -1.10 -32.65
C LYS A 150 -15.76 0.34 -32.11
N PRO A 151 -16.70 1.24 -32.46
CA PRO A 151 -16.84 2.51 -31.77
C PRO A 151 -17.08 2.24 -30.29
N TRP A 152 -16.40 2.99 -29.42
CA TRP A 152 -16.62 2.87 -27.98
C TRP A 152 -18.05 3.36 -27.64
N ARG A 153 -18.67 2.74 -26.64
CA ARG A 153 -19.97 3.18 -26.07
C ARG A 153 -19.92 3.06 -24.56
N THR A 154 -20.68 3.89 -23.86
CA THR A 154 -20.81 3.77 -22.40
C THR A 154 -21.27 2.35 -22.04
N PRO A 155 -20.52 1.60 -21.20
CA PRO A 155 -20.95 0.28 -20.78
C PRO A 155 -22.29 0.35 -20.03
N VAL A 156 -23.13 -0.67 -20.22
CA VAL A 156 -24.48 -0.74 -19.64
C VAL A 156 -24.44 -1.15 -18.16
N ASP A 157 -23.36 -1.77 -17.71
CA ASP A 157 -23.20 -2.26 -16.35
C ASP A 157 -23.13 -1.13 -15.31
N ALA A 158 -23.63 -1.41 -14.09
CA ALA A 158 -23.81 -0.43 -13.04
C ALA A 158 -22.49 0.15 -12.49
N PHE A 159 -22.55 1.42 -12.09
CA PHE A 159 -21.54 2.07 -11.26
C PHE A 159 -21.37 1.32 -9.93
N ARG A 160 -20.13 0.96 -9.58
CA ARG A 160 -19.84 0.22 -8.35
C ARG A 160 -19.26 1.14 -7.28
N THR A 161 -19.82 1.11 -6.09
CA THR A 161 -19.33 1.78 -4.87
C THR A 161 -19.20 0.79 -3.73
N TRP A 162 -18.49 1.18 -2.67
CA TRP A 162 -18.36 0.41 -1.44
C TRP A 162 -18.92 1.19 -0.25
N THR A 163 -19.54 0.49 0.69
CA THR A 163 -19.95 1.04 1.98
C THR A 163 -18.90 0.71 3.03
N ILE A 164 -18.54 1.67 3.87
CA ILE A 164 -17.68 1.47 5.04
C ILE A 164 -18.51 1.59 6.32
N SER A 165 -18.01 1.10 7.45
CA SER A 165 -18.71 1.25 8.72
C SER A 165 -18.75 2.72 9.19
N ASP A 166 -19.73 3.04 10.05
CA ASP A 166 -19.87 4.37 10.62
C ASP A 166 -18.67 4.77 11.46
N ALA A 167 -18.00 3.81 12.11
CA ALA A 167 -16.76 4.04 12.84
C ALA A 167 -15.63 4.51 11.91
N VAL A 168 -15.42 3.84 10.77
CA VAL A 168 -14.43 4.24 9.77
C VAL A 168 -14.80 5.59 9.15
N ALA A 169 -16.08 5.80 8.83
CA ALA A 169 -16.56 7.07 8.31
C ALA A 169 -16.40 8.22 9.32
N GLY A 170 -16.60 7.95 10.62
CA GLY A 170 -16.42 8.89 11.72
C GLY A 170 -14.96 9.28 11.92
N TYR A 171 -14.06 8.30 11.91
CA TYR A 171 -12.61 8.53 11.96
C TYR A 171 -12.15 9.49 10.86
N TRP A 172 -12.53 9.21 9.60
CA TRP A 172 -12.16 10.06 8.47
C TRP A 172 -12.73 11.49 8.58
N LYS A 173 -13.92 11.66 9.15
CA LYS A 173 -14.52 12.98 9.38
C LYS A 173 -13.85 13.76 10.52
N HIS A 174 -13.46 13.07 11.60
CA HIS A 174 -12.91 13.68 12.81
C HIS A 174 -11.50 14.24 12.58
N GLN A 175 -10.59 13.44 12.01
CA GLN A 175 -9.19 13.82 11.90
C GLN A 175 -8.87 14.71 10.69
N HIS A 176 -9.72 14.69 9.64
CA HIS A 176 -9.39 15.36 8.38
C HIS A 176 -10.38 16.47 7.98
N GLY A 177 -11.37 16.79 8.83
CA GLY A 177 -12.30 17.91 8.65
C GLY A 177 -11.78 19.27 9.12
N HIS A 178 -10.64 19.34 9.80
CA HIS A 178 -10.18 20.54 10.52
C HIS A 178 -8.72 20.97 10.23
N HIS A 179 -8.34 21.11 8.95
CA HIS A 179 -7.12 21.84 8.55
C HIS A 179 -7.42 23.15 7.79
N HIS A 180 -8.37 23.93 8.29
CA HIS A 180 -8.50 25.35 7.92
C HIS A 180 -8.15 26.24 9.13
N GLN A 181 -6.87 26.27 9.52
CA GLN A 181 -6.38 27.41 10.28
C GLN A 181 -6.33 28.63 9.37
N ARG A 182 -7.33 29.51 9.51
CA ARG A 182 -7.34 30.84 8.89
C ARG A 182 -6.21 31.67 9.51
N HIS A 183 -5.13 31.90 8.76
CA HIS A 183 -4.26 33.04 9.02
C HIS A 183 -5.09 34.33 8.86
N ARG A 184 -5.42 34.99 9.98
CA ARG A 184 -6.07 36.31 9.99
C ARG A 184 -5.06 37.39 9.60
N LEU A 185 -5.03 37.77 8.33
CA LEU A 185 -4.57 39.10 7.95
C LEU A 185 -5.70 40.11 8.21
N ARG A 186 -5.44 41.08 9.09
CA ARG A 186 -6.33 42.22 9.34
C ARG A 186 -6.30 43.16 8.13
N SER A 187 -7.45 43.38 7.50
CA SER A 187 -7.72 44.57 6.68
C SER A 187 -9.20 44.93 6.81
N LEU A 188 -9.45 46.23 6.91
CA LEU A 188 -10.71 46.88 7.27
C LEU A 188 -11.68 47.01 6.07
N SER A 189 -12.97 47.02 6.39
CA SER A 189 -14.14 47.59 5.65
C SER A 189 -15.07 46.67 4.80
N ALA A 190 -16.27 46.50 5.36
CA ALA A 190 -17.65 46.42 4.84
C ALA A 190 -18.16 45.29 3.89
N PRO A 191 -19.45 44.87 4.01
CA PRO A 191 -19.90 43.51 3.72
C PRO A 191 -20.72 43.36 2.43
N ARG A 192 -20.68 42.17 1.82
CA ARG A 192 -21.77 41.65 0.98
C ARG A 192 -22.17 40.25 1.41
N ARG A 193 -23.49 40.06 1.53
CA ARG A 193 -24.21 38.87 2.00
C ARG A 193 -23.93 37.65 1.11
N ALA A 194 -23.69 36.51 1.74
CA ALA A 194 -24.12 35.21 1.25
C ALA A 194 -24.51 34.34 2.45
N SER A 195 -25.60 33.62 2.24
CA SER A 195 -26.49 32.97 3.21
C SER A 195 -25.91 31.73 3.89
N GLY A 196 -25.93 31.77 5.23
CA GLY A 196 -26.34 30.71 6.14
C GLY A 196 -25.93 29.26 5.88
N LEU A 197 -24.94 28.78 6.65
CA LEU A 197 -25.01 27.47 7.30
C LEU A 197 -24.66 27.67 8.77
N GLY A 198 -25.57 27.18 9.61
CA GLY A 198 -25.74 27.56 11.01
C GLY A 198 -24.58 27.22 11.91
N SER A 199 -24.39 28.16 12.83
CA SER A 199 -23.71 28.06 14.12
C SER A 199 -24.26 26.92 14.99
N GLY A 200 -23.34 26.17 15.59
CA GLY A 200 -23.61 25.28 16.71
C GLY A 200 -22.30 24.99 17.43
N LEU A 201 -21.91 25.90 18.33
CA LEU A 201 -20.90 25.64 19.36
C LEU A 201 -21.48 24.59 20.30
N GLU A 202 -20.98 23.35 20.22
CA GLU A 202 -21.05 22.41 21.34
C GLU A 202 -19.62 21.95 21.64
N GLN A 203 -19.08 22.42 22.77
CA GLN A 203 -17.98 21.74 23.44
C GLN A 203 -18.45 20.31 23.70
N ARG A 204 -17.83 19.31 23.05
CA ARG A 204 -18.10 17.91 23.34
C ARG A 204 -16.83 17.20 23.81
N ASN A 205 -16.99 16.54 24.95
CA ASN A 205 -15.99 15.85 25.75
C ASN A 205 -15.36 14.66 25.03
N ALA A 206 -14.14 14.29 25.45
CA ALA A 206 -13.42 13.04 25.15
C ALA A 206 -14.17 11.73 25.50
N GLN A 207 -15.45 11.81 25.88
CA GLN A 207 -16.31 10.66 26.16
C GLN A 207 -17.04 10.13 24.93
N ASP A 208 -17.25 10.92 23.87
CA ASP A 208 -17.98 10.46 22.68
C ASP A 208 -17.21 9.39 21.89
N ILE A 209 -15.88 9.40 21.93
CA ILE A 209 -15.02 8.43 21.23
C ILE A 209 -14.94 7.09 21.97
N ARG A 210 -15.06 7.07 23.31
CA ARG A 210 -15.08 5.82 24.10
C ARG A 210 -16.33 4.97 23.86
N SER A 211 -17.39 5.54 23.28
CA SER A 211 -18.58 4.79 22.87
C SER A 211 -18.35 3.92 21.62
N ILE A 212 -17.28 4.18 20.86
CA ILE A 212 -16.95 3.47 19.61
C ILE A 212 -16.24 2.13 19.90
N SER A 213 -15.59 1.98 21.06
CA SER A 213 -14.91 0.75 21.47
C SER A 213 -15.81 -0.28 22.18
N GLY A 214 -17.13 -0.03 22.27
CA GLY A 214 -18.05 -0.79 23.11
C GLY A 214 -19.02 -1.75 22.38
N SER A 215 -19.04 -1.80 21.05
CA SER A 215 -19.96 -2.68 20.31
C SER A 215 -19.22 -3.77 19.56
N ALA A 216 -18.91 -4.84 20.28
CA ALA A 216 -18.56 -6.12 19.71
C ALA A 216 -19.76 -6.68 18.91
N HIS A 217 -19.60 -6.70 17.59
CA HIS A 217 -20.36 -7.38 16.53
C HIS A 217 -20.85 -6.44 15.41
N GLU A 218 -19.92 -5.80 14.72
CA GLU A 218 -20.20 -5.33 13.36
C GLU A 218 -19.94 -6.47 12.38
N LYS A 219 -21.02 -7.14 11.99
CA LYS A 219 -21.03 -7.98 10.79
C LYS A 219 -20.45 -7.14 9.66
N ARG A 220 -19.44 -7.68 8.96
CA ARG A 220 -19.17 -7.34 7.57
C ARG A 220 -20.55 -7.29 6.91
N VAL A 221 -21.01 -6.09 6.53
CA VAL A 221 -22.16 -6.02 5.64
C VAL A 221 -21.65 -6.66 4.36
N ASP A 222 -21.89 -7.96 4.25
CA ASP A 222 -21.84 -8.63 2.98
C ASP A 222 -22.74 -7.80 2.08
N THR A 223 -22.13 -6.99 1.22
CA THR A 223 -22.71 -6.72 -0.08
C THR A 223 -22.65 -8.04 -0.88
N ALA A 224 -23.33 -9.05 -0.34
CA ALA A 224 -23.86 -10.21 -1.02
C ALA A 224 -24.90 -9.70 -2.01
N SER A 225 -24.39 -9.13 -3.09
CA SER A 225 -25.07 -9.02 -4.37
C SER A 225 -24.04 -8.86 -5.49
N MET A 226 -22.88 -9.53 -5.36
CA MET A 226 -21.98 -9.74 -6.48
C MET A 226 -21.44 -11.17 -6.40
N GLY A 227 -22.10 -12.08 -7.13
CA GLY A 227 -21.57 -13.42 -7.34
C GLY A 227 -20.20 -13.32 -8.02
N GLY A 228 -19.19 -13.94 -7.43
CA GLY A 228 -17.83 -13.94 -7.97
C GLY A 228 -16.80 -14.34 -6.91
N VAL A 229 -15.68 -14.90 -7.37
CA VAL A 229 -14.55 -15.30 -6.54
C VAL A 229 -13.68 -14.08 -6.27
N VAL A 230 -13.63 -13.62 -5.01
CA VAL A 230 -12.67 -12.62 -4.55
C VAL A 230 -11.33 -13.30 -4.27
N LEU A 231 -10.21 -12.64 -4.58
CA LEU A 231 -8.89 -13.10 -4.18
C LEU A 231 -8.81 -13.29 -2.66
N ASP A 232 -8.45 -14.50 -2.27
CA ASP A 232 -8.10 -14.86 -0.90
C ASP A 232 -6.58 -14.99 -0.85
N GLU A 233 -5.91 -14.01 -0.25
CA GLU A 233 -4.45 -13.92 -0.24
C GLU A 233 -3.79 -15.16 0.36
N SER A 234 -4.44 -15.80 1.34
CA SER A 234 -3.93 -17.02 1.99
C SER A 234 -3.77 -18.21 1.04
N LYS A 235 -4.43 -18.15 -0.13
CA LYS A 235 -4.38 -19.19 -1.18
C LYS A 235 -3.31 -18.91 -2.24
N LEU A 236 -2.58 -17.80 -2.15
CA LEU A 236 -1.44 -17.56 -3.04
C LEU A 236 -0.30 -18.51 -2.67
N VAL A 237 0.34 -19.04 -3.70
CA VAL A 237 1.42 -20.02 -3.59
C VAL A 237 2.50 -19.58 -4.55
N VAL A 238 3.78 -19.59 -4.15
CA VAL A 238 4.88 -19.17 -5.03
C VAL A 238 5.05 -20.16 -6.20
N SER A 239 5.21 -19.69 -7.45
CA SER A 239 5.22 -20.56 -8.66
C SER A 239 6.52 -21.33 -8.87
N ASP A 240 7.64 -20.65 -8.65
CA ASP A 240 8.97 -21.21 -8.65
C ASP A 240 9.55 -20.77 -7.32
N ASN A 241 9.89 -21.70 -6.43
CA ASN A 241 10.65 -21.37 -5.24
C ASN A 241 12.14 -21.57 -5.58
N PRO A 242 12.87 -20.60 -6.20
CA PRO A 242 14.32 -20.72 -6.35
C PRO A 242 15.04 -20.66 -5.00
N TYR A 243 14.32 -20.33 -3.92
CA TYR A 243 14.77 -20.41 -2.53
C TYR A 243 14.27 -21.68 -1.82
N HIS A 244 14.06 -22.78 -2.56
CA HIS A 244 13.85 -24.11 -1.96
C HIS A 244 15.16 -24.67 -1.37
N PHE A 245 15.82 -23.88 -0.52
CA PHE A 245 16.77 -24.33 0.50
C PHE A 245 15.99 -24.45 1.82
N GLY A 246 15.11 -25.46 1.90
CA GLY A 246 14.13 -25.57 2.99
C GLY A 246 13.20 -24.35 3.06
N LEU A 247 12.21 -24.38 3.94
CA LEU A 247 11.57 -23.13 4.38
C LEU A 247 12.68 -22.24 4.96
N LEU A 248 12.66 -20.97 4.59
CA LEU A 248 13.17 -19.95 5.50
C LEU A 248 12.43 -20.21 6.81
N CYS A 249 13.15 -20.62 7.85
CA CYS A 249 12.57 -20.97 9.15
C CYS A 249 11.83 -22.33 9.28
N GLU A 250 12.35 -23.46 8.76
CA GLU A 250 11.67 -24.77 8.90
C GLU A 250 11.43 -25.20 10.35
N ASP A 251 12.33 -24.88 11.27
CA ASP A 251 12.21 -25.30 12.67
C ASP A 251 11.43 -24.25 13.50
N PRO A 252 10.18 -24.54 13.93
CA PRO A 252 9.39 -23.64 14.76
C PRO A 252 9.98 -23.42 16.17
N LYS A 253 11.09 -24.06 16.53
CA LYS A 253 11.85 -23.78 17.76
C LYS A 253 13.06 -22.87 17.54
N SER A 254 13.33 -22.46 16.30
CA SER A 254 14.56 -21.73 15.91
C SER A 254 14.36 -20.25 15.56
N PHE A 255 13.11 -19.76 15.56
CA PHE A 255 12.83 -18.37 15.22
C PHE A 255 12.89 -17.45 16.44
N VAL A 256 13.26 -16.19 16.19
CA VAL A 256 13.15 -15.09 17.14
C VAL A 256 11.77 -14.46 16.95
N GLU A 257 10.98 -14.42 18.01
CA GLU A 257 9.66 -13.81 17.98
C GLU A 257 9.72 -12.32 18.31
N VAL A 258 9.09 -11.50 17.47
CA VAL A 258 8.89 -10.07 17.69
C VAL A 258 7.41 -9.78 17.59
N ASN A 259 6.76 -9.56 18.72
CA ASN A 259 5.34 -9.19 18.74
C ASN A 259 5.20 -7.67 18.68
N LEU A 260 4.37 -7.20 17.77
CA LEU A 260 4.11 -5.79 17.50
C LEU A 260 2.61 -5.55 17.70
N ASP A 261 2.26 -4.97 18.83
CA ASP A 261 0.89 -4.55 19.15
C ASP A 261 0.74 -3.07 18.84
N PHE A 262 -0.07 -2.73 17.84
CA PHE A 262 -0.32 -1.34 17.48
C PHE A 262 -1.63 -0.81 18.06
N ALA A 263 -1.62 0.48 18.41
CA ALA A 263 -2.78 1.16 18.97
C ALA A 263 -2.82 2.62 18.52
N LEU A 264 -4.00 3.22 18.61
CA LEU A 264 -4.21 4.64 18.41
C LEU A 264 -4.37 5.32 19.77
N ASN A 265 -3.55 6.33 20.06
CA ASN A 265 -3.77 7.20 21.21
C ASN A 265 -4.86 8.22 20.85
N PHE A 266 -6.06 8.07 21.41
CA PHE A 266 -7.18 8.98 21.11
C PHE A 266 -7.04 10.38 21.71
N ASP A 267 -6.14 10.57 22.69
CA ASP A 267 -5.90 11.89 23.28
C ASP A 267 -4.94 12.72 22.43
N THR A 268 -3.92 12.09 21.81
CA THR A 268 -2.92 12.80 20.99
C THR A 268 -3.13 12.64 19.48
N GLY A 269 -3.84 11.60 19.05
CA GLY A 269 -3.94 11.20 17.65
C GLY A 269 -2.72 10.42 17.14
N ASP A 270 -1.70 10.20 17.96
CA ASP A 270 -0.51 9.45 17.55
C ASP A 270 -0.79 7.95 17.51
N TRP A 271 -0.19 7.28 16.53
CA TRP A 271 -0.10 5.83 16.51
C TRP A 271 1.06 5.34 17.35
N MET A 272 0.90 4.14 17.90
CA MET A 272 1.91 3.50 18.73
C MET A 272 2.09 2.07 18.30
N ILE A 273 3.31 1.56 18.43
CA ILE A 273 3.62 0.12 18.42
C ILE A 273 4.32 -0.19 19.73
N ASN A 274 3.77 -1.14 20.50
CA ASN A 274 4.24 -1.53 21.82
C ASN A 274 4.41 -0.31 22.76
N ASN A 275 3.38 0.54 22.81
CA ASN A 275 3.33 1.80 23.59
C ASN A 275 4.39 2.85 23.23
N SER A 276 5.06 2.74 22.07
CA SER A 276 5.96 3.77 21.56
C SER A 276 5.46 4.35 20.23
N THR A 277 5.37 5.68 20.17
CA THR A 277 5.14 6.42 18.93
C THR A 277 6.47 6.65 18.25
N TYR A 278 6.61 6.19 17.01
CA TYR A 278 7.83 6.46 16.25
C TYR A 278 7.96 7.96 15.96
N LYS A 279 9.13 8.52 16.26
CA LYS A 279 9.54 9.85 15.85
C LYS A 279 10.87 9.71 15.12
N SER A 280 10.94 10.27 13.91
CA SER A 280 12.16 10.24 13.12
C SER A 280 13.30 10.92 13.87
N PRO A 281 14.47 10.28 14.04
CA PRO A 281 15.59 10.88 14.74
C PRO A 281 16.23 11.98 13.89
N ALA A 282 16.76 13.02 14.55
CA ALA A 282 17.48 14.10 13.86
C ALA A 282 18.71 13.58 13.09
N VAL A 283 19.39 12.56 13.63
CA VAL A 283 20.48 11.85 12.94
C VAL A 283 19.91 10.55 12.37
N PRO A 284 19.97 10.30 11.05
CA PRO A 284 19.42 9.08 10.46
C PRO A 284 20.00 7.81 11.10
N THR A 285 19.17 6.79 11.33
CA THR A 285 19.57 5.53 11.99
C THR A 285 20.79 4.89 11.33
N LEU A 286 20.89 4.92 9.99
CA LEU A 286 22.07 4.42 9.27
C LEU A 286 23.34 5.18 9.65
N LEU A 287 23.28 6.52 9.73
CA LEU A 287 24.42 7.35 10.11
C LEU A 287 24.83 7.11 11.57
N GLN A 288 23.86 6.94 12.47
CA GLN A 288 24.13 6.55 13.85
C GLN A 288 24.93 5.25 13.92
N ILE A 289 24.50 4.20 13.22
CA ILE A 289 25.18 2.90 13.23
C ILE A 289 26.59 3.00 12.62
N LEU A 290 26.74 3.70 11.49
CA LEU A 290 28.03 3.89 10.82
C LEU A 290 29.04 4.67 11.68
N THR A 291 28.56 5.51 12.60
CA THR A 291 29.40 6.25 13.57
C THR A 291 29.63 5.50 14.88
N GLY A 292 29.18 4.23 14.95
CA GLY A 292 29.37 3.36 16.12
C GLY A 292 28.26 3.49 17.17
N TYR A 293 27.24 4.31 16.93
CA TYR A 293 26.11 4.45 17.84
C TYR A 293 25.02 3.41 17.53
N THR A 294 24.73 2.56 18.51
CA THR A 294 23.67 1.55 18.40
C THR A 294 22.67 1.61 19.56
N ASN A 295 22.74 2.62 20.43
CA ASN A 295 21.84 2.73 21.59
C ASN A 295 20.66 3.63 21.27
N PHE A 296 19.71 3.16 20.47
CA PHE A 296 18.56 3.95 20.03
C PHE A 296 17.63 4.36 21.18
N SER A 297 17.05 5.55 21.06
CA SER A 297 16.05 6.07 21.99
C SER A 297 14.71 5.33 21.87
N THR A 298 13.86 5.44 22.90
CA THR A 298 12.53 4.82 22.89
C THR A 298 11.67 5.30 21.73
N SER A 299 11.74 6.58 21.38
CA SER A 299 10.97 7.18 20.27
C SER A 299 11.46 6.76 18.88
N GLU A 300 12.69 6.26 18.76
CA GLU A 300 13.16 5.67 17.49
C GLU A 300 12.60 4.27 17.24
N ASN A 301 11.96 3.68 18.26
CA ASN A 301 11.25 2.39 18.21
C ASN A 301 12.03 1.32 17.40
N THR A 302 13.31 1.16 17.74
CA THR A 302 14.25 0.36 16.96
C THR A 302 14.56 -0.97 17.63
N TYR A 303 14.34 -2.06 16.89
CA TYR A 303 14.59 -3.44 17.30
C TYR A 303 15.88 -3.94 16.65
N LYS A 304 16.87 -4.31 17.46
CA LYS A 304 18.09 -4.94 16.96
C LYS A 304 17.83 -6.40 16.63
N LEU A 305 18.23 -6.81 15.43
CA LEU A 305 18.15 -8.20 15.02
C LEU A 305 19.56 -8.76 14.77
N GLU A 306 19.82 -9.97 15.26
CA GLU A 306 21.06 -10.67 14.95
C GLU A 306 21.06 -11.16 13.49
N LYS A 307 22.24 -11.31 12.90
CA LYS A 307 22.43 -11.84 11.54
C LYS A 307 22.05 -13.32 11.44
N ASN A 308 21.56 -13.74 10.27
CA ASN A 308 21.23 -15.12 9.92
C ASN A 308 20.24 -15.80 10.88
N LYS A 309 19.28 -15.02 11.40
CA LYS A 309 18.16 -15.51 12.21
C LYS A 309 16.89 -15.54 11.38
N CYS A 310 16.05 -16.51 11.68
CA CYS A 310 14.66 -16.42 11.31
C CYS A 310 13.93 -15.49 12.28
N ILE A 311 13.21 -14.51 11.75
CA ILE A 311 12.34 -13.64 12.53
C ILE A 311 10.90 -14.01 12.22
N GLN A 312 10.10 -14.24 13.26
CA GLN A 312 8.65 -14.26 13.18
C GLN A 312 8.11 -12.99 13.80
N THR A 313 7.44 -12.18 13.00
CA THR A 313 6.78 -10.96 13.48
C THR A 313 5.29 -11.19 13.51
N THR A 314 4.67 -11.08 14.69
CA THR A 314 3.21 -11.01 14.83
C THR A 314 2.82 -9.55 14.89
N ILE A 315 2.07 -9.09 13.89
CA ILE A 315 1.55 -7.72 13.83
C ILE A 315 0.06 -7.78 14.10
N GLY A 316 -0.37 -7.14 15.17
CA GLY A 316 -1.78 -7.07 15.56
C GLY A 316 -2.03 -5.81 16.36
N GLY A 317 -3.25 -5.63 16.83
CA GLY A 317 -3.59 -4.46 17.62
C GLY A 317 -5.05 -4.06 17.48
N GLN A 318 -5.49 -3.18 18.35
CA GLN A 318 -6.85 -2.67 18.36
C GLN A 318 -6.81 -1.16 18.20
N ALA A 319 -7.25 -0.69 17.03
CA ALA A 319 -7.49 0.73 16.83
C ALA A 319 -8.80 0.94 16.11
N LEU A 320 -8.90 0.52 14.86
CA LEU A 320 -10.06 0.72 13.99
C LEU A 320 -10.20 -0.50 13.08
N ASN A 321 -11.42 -0.79 12.63
CA ASN A 321 -11.70 -1.83 11.63
C ASN A 321 -11.32 -1.34 10.22
N ILE A 322 -10.05 -1.01 10.04
CA ILE A 322 -9.42 -0.53 8.81
C ILE A 322 -8.25 -1.46 8.53
N ASP A 323 -8.07 -1.87 7.27
CA ASP A 323 -6.88 -2.60 6.88
C ASP A 323 -5.66 -1.66 6.86
N HIS A 324 -4.69 -1.93 7.71
CA HIS A 324 -3.39 -1.28 7.77
C HIS A 324 -2.39 -2.06 6.92
N PRO A 325 -1.99 -1.58 5.72
CA PRO A 325 -0.98 -2.24 4.90
C PRO A 325 0.40 -2.05 5.52
N PHE A 326 0.91 -3.02 6.26
CA PHE A 326 2.25 -3.00 6.80
C PHE A 326 3.27 -3.38 5.73
N HIS A 327 4.25 -2.51 5.52
CA HIS A 327 5.33 -2.67 4.57
C HIS A 327 6.67 -2.83 5.28
N LEU A 328 7.44 -3.87 4.92
CA LEU A 328 8.79 -4.10 5.41
C LEU A 328 9.79 -3.76 4.30
N HIS A 329 10.73 -2.87 4.59
CA HIS A 329 11.83 -2.54 3.69
C HIS A 329 12.90 -3.63 3.72
N GLY A 330 13.71 -3.72 2.66
CA GLY A 330 14.86 -4.63 2.58
C GLY A 330 14.52 -6.11 2.40
N HIS A 331 13.26 -6.50 2.53
CA HIS A 331 12.81 -7.90 2.56
C HIS A 331 11.51 -8.11 1.79
N ALA A 332 11.43 -9.26 1.12
CA ALA A 332 10.15 -9.94 0.96
C ALA A 332 10.00 -10.95 2.11
N PHE A 333 8.81 -11.09 2.65
CA PHE A 333 8.48 -11.94 3.79
C PHE A 333 7.37 -12.94 3.43
N ASP A 334 7.35 -14.04 4.16
CA ASP A 334 6.35 -15.10 4.07
C ASP A 334 5.18 -14.77 5.02
N VAL A 335 3.96 -14.69 4.49
CA VAL A 335 2.72 -14.49 5.27
C VAL A 335 2.24 -15.85 5.75
N VAL A 336 2.71 -16.26 6.94
CA VAL A 336 2.47 -17.62 7.46
C VAL A 336 1.11 -17.78 8.13
N GLN A 337 0.49 -16.68 8.60
CA GLN A 337 -0.82 -16.74 9.24
C GLN A 337 -1.57 -15.41 9.09
N ILE A 338 -2.86 -15.47 8.73
CA ILE A 338 -3.79 -14.33 8.74
C ILE A 338 -4.91 -14.65 9.74
N GLY A 339 -5.02 -13.88 10.81
CA GLY A 339 -5.95 -14.12 11.91
C GLY A 339 -5.87 -15.53 12.49
N ASN A 340 -7.04 -16.13 12.69
CA ASN A 340 -7.17 -17.48 13.27
C ASN A 340 -7.02 -18.62 12.25
N GLN A 341 -6.58 -18.33 11.02
CA GLN A 341 -6.32 -19.38 10.03
C GLN A 341 -5.20 -20.32 10.49
N THR A 342 -5.22 -21.56 10.00
CA THR A 342 -4.10 -22.49 10.22
C THR A 342 -2.84 -21.94 9.57
N MET A 343 -1.73 -21.98 10.31
CA MET A 343 -0.45 -21.48 9.83
C MET A 343 0.03 -22.28 8.60
N ASN A 344 0.34 -21.58 7.52
CA ASN A 344 0.94 -22.17 6.32
C ASN A 344 2.46 -22.14 6.46
N LEU A 345 3.02 -23.26 6.89
CA LEU A 345 4.48 -23.46 7.03
C LEU A 345 5.07 -24.28 5.90
N LYS A 346 4.39 -24.43 4.76
CA LYS A 346 4.90 -25.25 3.64
C LYS A 346 5.18 -24.42 2.40
N ASN A 347 4.23 -23.58 2.02
CA ASN A 347 4.39 -22.67 0.89
C ASN A 347 3.45 -21.47 1.08
N PRO A 348 3.74 -20.61 2.08
CA PRO A 348 2.97 -19.40 2.32
C PRO A 348 3.08 -18.41 1.16
N PRO A 349 2.11 -17.49 1.01
CA PRO A 349 2.29 -16.31 0.18
C PRO A 349 3.56 -15.55 0.60
N ARG A 350 4.34 -15.08 -0.37
CA ARG A 350 5.53 -14.25 -0.12
C ARG A 350 5.40 -12.91 -0.81
N ARG A 351 5.64 -11.82 -0.09
CA ARG A 351 5.40 -10.44 -0.54
C ARG A 351 6.11 -9.41 0.35
N ASP A 352 5.90 -8.11 0.14
CA ASP A 352 6.49 -7.06 0.97
C ASP A 352 5.48 -6.10 1.63
N VAL A 353 4.18 -6.26 1.36
CA VAL A 353 3.10 -5.50 2.01
C VAL A 353 1.95 -6.43 2.41
N ALA A 354 1.64 -6.54 3.70
CA ALA A 354 0.51 -7.32 4.21
C ALA A 354 -0.51 -6.43 4.92
N GLY A 355 -1.80 -6.65 4.63
CA GLY A 355 -2.88 -5.98 5.35
C GLY A 355 -3.08 -6.56 6.74
N VAL A 356 -3.08 -5.71 7.76
CA VAL A 356 -3.38 -6.07 9.15
C VAL A 356 -4.61 -5.30 9.59
N ASN A 357 -5.61 -6.00 10.13
CA ASN A 357 -6.85 -5.40 10.60
C ASN A 357 -7.07 -5.82 12.06
N MET A 358 -8.31 -6.08 12.47
CA MET A 358 -8.62 -6.56 13.83
C MET A 358 -7.98 -7.91 14.17
N GLU A 359 -7.68 -8.71 13.17
CA GLU A 359 -7.05 -10.02 13.32
C GLU A 359 -5.55 -9.91 13.02
N PRO A 360 -4.67 -10.50 13.86
CA PRO A 360 -3.23 -10.37 13.71
C PRO A 360 -2.72 -11.12 12.47
N VAL A 361 -1.65 -10.63 11.88
CA VAL A 361 -0.92 -11.29 10.79
C VAL A 361 0.45 -11.69 11.29
N LYS A 362 0.88 -12.92 10.96
CA LYS A 362 2.23 -13.38 11.21
C LYS A 362 3.02 -13.45 9.92
N ILE A 363 4.17 -12.80 9.92
CA ILE A 363 5.12 -12.82 8.81
C ILE A 363 6.45 -13.43 9.25
N ARG A 364 7.18 -14.04 8.32
CA ARG A 364 8.54 -14.54 8.53
C ARG A 364 9.51 -14.03 7.49
N PHE A 365 10.72 -13.69 7.93
CA PHE A 365 11.84 -13.30 7.06
C PHE A 365 13.16 -13.71 7.71
N MET A 366 14.23 -13.76 6.90
CA MET A 366 15.59 -14.02 7.38
C MET A 366 16.35 -12.72 7.51
N THR A 367 17.22 -12.62 8.51
CA THR A 367 18.13 -11.48 8.64
C THR A 367 19.41 -11.71 7.83
N ASP A 368 19.27 -11.68 6.51
CA ASP A 368 20.34 -11.87 5.52
C ASP A 368 20.80 -10.58 4.82
N ASN A 369 20.30 -9.42 5.25
CA ASN A 369 20.50 -8.12 4.64
C ASN A 369 20.82 -7.05 5.71
N PRO A 370 22.08 -6.90 6.17
CA PRO A 370 22.43 -5.92 7.21
C PRO A 370 22.05 -4.49 6.84
N GLY A 371 21.23 -3.84 7.69
CA GLY A 371 20.72 -2.49 7.45
C GLY A 371 19.66 -2.06 8.45
N PRO A 372 19.38 -0.75 8.59
CA PRO A 372 18.20 -0.27 9.29
C PRO A 372 17.00 -0.29 8.34
N TRP A 373 16.10 -1.26 8.53
CA TRP A 373 14.93 -1.46 7.69
C TRP A 373 13.67 -0.99 8.37
N PHE A 374 12.90 -0.15 7.66
CA PHE A 374 11.66 0.38 8.17
C PHE A 374 10.54 -0.66 8.05
N LEU A 375 9.75 -0.83 9.11
CA LEU A 375 8.47 -1.53 9.08
C LEU A 375 7.39 -0.54 9.49
N HIS A 376 6.45 -0.25 8.59
CA HIS A 376 5.46 0.78 8.86
C HIS A 376 4.13 0.51 8.16
N CYS A 377 3.07 1.14 8.64
CA CYS A 377 1.83 1.24 7.88
C CYS A 377 2.07 2.13 6.65
N HIS A 378 1.63 1.68 5.47
CA HIS A 378 1.78 2.39 4.21
C HIS A 378 0.61 3.34 3.90
N ILE A 379 -0.28 3.55 4.88
CA ILE A 379 -1.13 4.74 4.90
C ILE A 379 -0.26 5.89 5.41
N ASP A 380 0.03 6.84 4.53
CA ASP A 380 1.17 7.76 4.67
C ASP A 380 1.04 8.69 5.89
N TRP A 381 -0.19 9.08 6.24
CA TRP A 381 -0.41 9.85 7.48
C TRP A 381 -0.36 8.98 8.74
N HIS A 382 -0.76 7.70 8.70
CA HIS A 382 -0.55 6.83 9.86
C HIS A 382 0.95 6.66 10.13
N LEU A 383 1.76 6.56 9.08
CA LEU A 383 3.22 6.64 9.20
C LEU A 383 3.66 7.98 9.81
N ALA A 384 3.19 9.11 9.28
CA ALA A 384 3.55 10.44 9.79
C ALA A 384 3.16 10.64 11.28
N GLU A 385 2.07 10.01 11.70
CA GLU A 385 1.56 9.96 13.08
C GLU A 385 2.24 8.88 13.95
N GLY A 386 3.22 8.15 13.41
CA GLY A 386 4.14 7.30 14.18
C GLY A 386 3.88 5.79 14.13
N LEU A 387 3.05 5.29 13.21
CA LEU A 387 2.76 3.85 13.03
C LEU A 387 3.91 3.12 12.33
N ALA A 388 5.07 3.09 12.99
CA ALA A 388 6.30 2.53 12.45
C ALA A 388 7.25 1.99 13.53
N ILE A 389 8.17 1.13 13.10
CA ILE A 389 9.37 0.71 13.83
C ILE A 389 10.56 0.67 12.86
N VAL A 390 11.75 0.51 13.41
CA VAL A 390 12.95 0.17 12.63
C VAL A 390 13.48 -1.19 13.09
N PHE A 391 13.76 -2.09 12.16
CA PHE A 391 14.62 -3.23 12.39
C PHE A 391 16.08 -2.85 12.08
N ALA A 392 16.90 -2.67 13.10
CA ALA A 392 18.34 -2.54 12.95
C ALA A 392 18.94 -3.94 12.81
N GLU A 393 19.02 -4.42 11.58
CA GLU A 393 19.48 -5.76 11.26
C GLU A 393 21.00 -5.84 11.19
N ALA A 394 21.57 -6.78 11.96
CA ALA A 394 23.00 -7.04 12.03
C ALA A 394 23.86 -5.76 12.13
N PRO A 395 23.61 -4.87 13.13
CA PRO A 395 24.21 -3.53 13.15
C PRO A 395 25.74 -3.55 13.24
N SER A 396 26.34 -4.60 13.78
CA SER A 396 27.79 -4.82 13.80
C SER A 396 28.40 -5.04 12.41
N ASP A 397 27.62 -5.56 11.47
CA ASP A 397 28.06 -5.85 10.11
C ASP A 397 27.96 -4.62 9.19
N ILE A 398 27.02 -3.72 9.47
CA ILE A 398 26.69 -2.54 8.64
C ILE A 398 27.94 -1.73 8.20
N PRO A 399 28.88 -1.35 9.09
CA PRO A 399 30.07 -0.59 8.70
C PRO A 399 30.98 -1.29 7.68
N ASN A 400 30.91 -2.63 7.60
CA ASN A 400 31.72 -3.43 6.70
C ASN A 400 31.06 -3.71 5.35
N VAL A 401 29.74 -3.53 5.23
CA VAL A 401 28.98 -3.88 4.00
C VAL A 401 28.34 -2.67 3.33
N ILE A 402 28.06 -1.60 4.09
CA ILE A 402 27.50 -0.36 3.56
C ILE A 402 28.58 0.71 3.52
N HIS A 403 28.89 1.18 2.31
CA HIS A 403 29.89 2.22 2.07
C HIS A 403 29.25 3.40 1.33
N PRO A 404 28.67 4.38 2.05
CA PRO A 404 28.04 5.51 1.41
C PRO A 404 29.04 6.36 0.61
N ASP A 405 28.60 6.81 -0.56
CA ASP A 405 29.38 7.69 -1.41
C ASP A 405 29.44 9.12 -0.86
N SER A 406 30.16 10.00 -1.55
CA SER A 406 30.26 11.41 -1.17
C SER A 406 28.92 12.14 -1.23
N ALA A 407 28.01 11.75 -2.12
CA ALA A 407 26.72 12.40 -2.27
C ALA A 407 25.83 12.14 -1.06
N TRP A 408 25.76 10.89 -0.60
CA TRP A 408 25.05 10.52 0.63
C TRP A 408 25.64 11.21 1.86
N LYS A 409 26.98 11.21 2.00
CA LYS A 409 27.68 11.84 3.14
C LYS A 409 27.40 13.35 3.23
N ASP A 410 27.12 13.98 2.11
CA ASP A 410 26.80 15.40 2.01
C ASP A 410 25.35 15.74 2.40
N LEU A 411 24.43 14.77 2.44
CA LEU A 411 22.98 15.03 2.58
C LEU A 411 22.62 15.72 3.90
N CYS A 412 23.10 15.22 5.04
CA CYS A 412 22.75 15.79 6.36
C CYS A 412 23.20 17.24 6.45
N ARG A 413 24.45 17.53 6.11
CA ARG A 413 24.99 18.90 6.08
C ARG A 413 24.18 19.83 5.17
N ARG A 414 23.73 19.35 4.01
CA ARG A 414 22.92 20.15 3.08
C ARG A 414 21.52 20.41 3.62
N TYR A 415 20.89 19.40 4.23
CA TYR A 415 19.57 19.52 4.83
C TYR A 415 19.57 20.44 6.05
N ASP A 416 20.57 20.31 6.93
CA ASP A 416 20.72 21.13 8.14
C ASP A 416 21.01 22.61 7.83
N ALA A 417 21.50 22.90 6.62
CA ALA A 417 21.74 24.26 6.14
C ALA A 417 20.48 24.93 5.55
N LEU A 418 19.39 24.19 5.35
CA LEU A 418 18.11 24.74 4.89
C LEU A 418 17.42 25.51 6.02
N SER A 419 16.72 26.59 5.67
CA SER A 419 15.80 27.21 6.63
C SER A 419 14.59 26.30 6.86
N PRO A 420 13.87 26.44 8.00
CA PRO A 420 12.69 25.63 8.28
C PRO A 420 11.61 25.67 7.19
N GLU A 421 11.52 26.77 6.42
CA GLU A 421 10.56 26.92 5.32
C GLU A 421 10.97 26.20 4.03
N MET A 422 12.23 25.79 3.94
CA MET A 422 12.82 25.10 2.78
C MET A 422 13.00 23.59 3.03
N GLN A 423 12.72 23.13 4.25
CA GLN A 423 12.61 21.72 4.63
C GLN A 423 11.19 21.23 4.36
#